data_AF-A0AAN9XMV7-F1
#
_entry.id   AF-A0AAN9XMV7-F1
#
_cell.length_a   1.000
_cell.length_b   1.000
_cell.length_c   1.000
_cell.angle_alpha   90.00
_cell.angle_beta   90.00
_cell.angle_gamma   90.00
#
_symmetry.space_group_name_H-M   'P 1'
#
loop_
_entity.id
_entity.type
_entity.pdbx_description
1 polymer ?
#
loop_
_entity_poly.entity_id
_entity_poly.type
_entity_poly.pdbx_seq_one_letter_code
_entity_poly.pdbx_strand_id
1 'polypeptide(L)'
;MEATMLSLQRTSSIEREPRTLNINQIQSARELAIYILNTKTMEEASRIFTQGLQPVVGGGWCMGSMETNLDEEVELLNSKDATTQVAPVAAFRDIASAPF
;
A
#
# COMPACT_ATOMS: atom_id res chain seq x y z
N MET A 1 -20.35 46.11 3.71
CA MET A 1 -19.37 45.00 3.72
C MET A 1 -19.96 43.93 2.82
N GLU A 2 -19.59 43.95 1.55
CA GLU A 2 -20.07 43.00 0.56
C GLU A 2 -19.23 41.72 0.70
N ALA A 3 -19.82 40.63 1.20
CA ALA A 3 -19.14 39.34 1.20
C ALA A 3 -19.18 38.81 -0.24
N THR A 4 -18.05 38.93 -0.95
CA THR A 4 -17.86 38.32 -2.27
C THR A 4 -18.06 36.82 -2.11
N MET A 5 -19.23 36.31 -2.51
CA MET A 5 -19.48 34.87 -2.55
C MET A 5 -18.54 34.26 -3.59
N LEU A 6 -17.41 33.72 -3.12
CA LEU A 6 -16.53 32.91 -3.95
C LEU A 6 -17.33 31.69 -4.39
N SER A 7 -17.78 31.70 -5.65
CA SER A 7 -18.41 30.55 -6.29
C SER A 7 -17.45 29.36 -6.16
N LEU A 8 -17.79 28.39 -5.31
CA LEU A 8 -17.04 27.14 -5.20
C LEU A 8 -17.23 26.38 -6.51
N GLN A 9 -16.29 26.56 -7.44
CA GLN A 9 -16.26 25.79 -8.67
C GLN A 9 -16.01 24.32 -8.31
N ARG A 10 -16.89 23.44 -8.82
CA ARG A 10 -16.65 22.00 -8.77
C ARG A 10 -15.54 21.67 -9.78
N THR A 11 -14.31 21.52 -9.29
CA THR A 11 -13.23 20.89 -10.05
C THR A 11 -13.26 19.39 -9.78
N SER A 12 -12.86 18.57 -10.75
CA SER A 12 -12.78 17.14 -10.54
C SER A 12 -11.62 16.79 -9.60
N SER A 13 -11.78 15.80 -8.71
CA SER A 13 -10.70 15.41 -7.78
C SER A 13 -9.41 15.00 -8.52
N ILE A 14 -9.57 14.39 -9.70
CA ILE A 14 -8.47 13.92 -10.55
C ILE A 14 -7.54 15.04 -11.03
N GLU A 15 -7.99 16.29 -11.11
CA GLU A 15 -7.14 17.44 -11.48
C GLU A 15 -6.23 17.90 -10.34
N ARG A 16 -6.61 17.59 -9.09
CA ARG A 16 -5.89 17.98 -7.88
C ARG A 16 -5.02 16.84 -7.35
N GLU A 17 -5.24 15.63 -7.82
CA GLU A 17 -4.47 14.46 -7.42
C GLU A 17 -3.05 14.49 -8.03
N PRO A 18 -2.02 14.04 -7.29
CA PRO A 18 -0.70 13.87 -7.86
C PRO A 18 -0.78 12.85 -8.99
N ARG A 19 -0.25 13.20 -10.17
CA ARG A 19 -0.18 12.27 -11.29
C ARG A 19 0.66 11.05 -10.91
N THR A 20 0.05 9.88 -11.05
CA THR A 20 0.76 8.59 -10.97
C THR A 20 1.80 8.51 -12.09
N LEU A 21 2.92 7.85 -11.83
CA LEU A 21 3.95 7.54 -12.82
C LEU A 21 3.36 6.75 -14.01
N ASN A 22 3.82 7.05 -15.23
CA ASN A 22 3.51 6.22 -16.41
C ASN A 22 4.18 4.84 -16.30
N ILE A 23 3.71 3.85 -17.06
CA ILE A 23 4.22 2.47 -17.04
C ILE A 23 5.74 2.39 -17.23
N ASN A 24 6.30 3.15 -18.16
CA ASN A 24 7.74 3.19 -18.40
C ASN A 24 8.49 3.75 -17.18
N GLN A 25 7.95 4.78 -16.53
CA GLN A 25 8.55 5.35 -15.33
C GLN A 25 8.47 4.39 -14.15
N ILE A 26 7.39 3.62 -14.04
CA ILE A 26 7.27 2.56 -13.03
C ILE A 26 8.32 1.47 -13.26
N GLN A 27 8.50 1.02 -14.51
CA GLN A 27 9.52 0.03 -14.86
C GLN A 27 10.93 0.54 -14.57
N SER A 28 11.27 1.75 -15.00
CA SER A 28 12.58 2.35 -14.71
C SER A 28 12.80 2.54 -13.20
N ALA A 29 11.78 2.99 -12.45
CA ALA A 29 11.89 3.12 -11.00
C ALA A 29 12.12 1.76 -10.32
N ARG A 30 11.46 0.70 -10.80
CA ARG A 30 11.67 -0.67 -10.32
C ARG A 30 13.09 -1.15 -10.56
N GLU A 31 13.63 -0.96 -11.76
CA GLU A 31 15.00 -1.36 -12.10
C GLU A 31 16.03 -0.64 -11.22
N LEU A 32 15.85 0.66 -11.01
CA LEU A 32 16.69 1.45 -10.11
C LEU A 32 16.58 0.99 -8.66
N ALA A 33 15.38 0.64 -8.19
CA ALA A 33 15.19 0.12 -6.85
C ALA A 33 15.95 -1.19 -6.64
N ILE A 34 15.88 -2.11 -7.61
CA ILE A 34 16.64 -3.38 -7.59
C ILE A 34 18.14 -3.09 -7.56
N TYR A 35 18.61 -2.17 -8.40
CA TYR A 35 20.02 -1.78 -8.42
C TYR A 35 20.50 -1.24 -7.07
N ILE A 36 19.72 -0.37 -6.41
CA ILE A 36 20.06 0.17 -5.09
C ILE A 36 20.16 -0.95 -4.06
N LEU A 37 19.16 -1.84 -4.01
CA LEU A 37 19.13 -2.95 -3.04
C LEU A 37 20.32 -3.91 -3.20
N ASN A 38 20.79 -4.10 -4.43
CA ASN A 38 21.92 -5.00 -4.72
C ASN A 38 23.29 -4.35 -4.51
N THR A 39 23.39 -3.03 -4.52
CA THR A 39 24.68 -2.32 -4.52
C THR A 39 24.96 -1.50 -3.26
N LYS A 40 23.91 -1.14 -2.51
CA LYS A 40 24.01 -0.29 -1.32
C LYS A 40 23.81 -1.11 -0.05
N THR A 41 24.35 -0.62 1.06
CA THR A 41 24.03 -1.21 2.37
C THR A 41 22.59 -0.95 2.74
N MET A 42 22.04 -1.74 3.66
CA MET A 42 20.66 -1.60 4.10
C MET A 42 20.36 -0.20 4.64
N GLU A 43 21.30 0.40 5.39
CA GLU A 43 21.16 1.73 5.98
C GLU A 43 21.14 2.82 4.90
N GLU A 44 21.99 2.70 3.88
CA GLU A 44 22.04 3.66 2.77
C GLU A 44 20.80 3.54 1.87
N ALA A 45 20.39 2.32 1.54
CA ALA A 45 19.15 2.07 0.80
C ALA A 45 17.94 2.63 1.55
N SER A 46 17.84 2.38 2.86
CA SER A 46 16.77 2.91 3.70
C SER A 46 16.72 4.44 3.68
N ARG A 47 17.88 5.11 3.79
CA ARG A 47 17.95 6.58 3.66
C ARG A 47 17.46 7.03 2.29
N ILE A 48 17.91 6.41 1.20
CA ILE A 48 17.49 6.78 -0.17
C ILE A 48 15.98 6.68 -0.33
N PHE A 49 15.36 5.58 0.11
CA PHE A 49 13.92 5.37 -0.08
C PHE A 49 13.03 6.24 0.82
N THR A 50 13.56 6.72 1.95
CA THR A 50 12.77 7.46 2.94
C THR A 50 13.09 8.96 2.98
N GLN A 51 14.13 9.41 2.28
CA GLN A 51 14.54 10.81 2.26
C GLN A 51 13.41 11.70 1.75
N GLY A 52 13.01 12.68 2.57
CA GLY A 52 11.96 13.65 2.23
C GLY A 52 10.53 13.16 2.45
N LEU A 53 10.32 11.92 2.92
CA LEU A 53 9.00 11.43 3.32
C LEU A 53 8.70 11.82 4.76
N GLN A 54 7.46 12.23 5.03
CA GLN A 54 6.98 12.45 6.39
C GLN A 54 6.28 11.17 6.88
N PRO A 55 6.68 10.61 8.04
CA PRO A 55 5.96 9.51 8.65
C PRO A 55 4.50 9.87 8.91
N VAL A 56 3.58 8.97 8.59
CA VAL A 56 2.19 9.13 8.98
C VAL A 56 2.09 8.87 10.48
N VAL A 57 2.05 9.93 11.28
CA VAL A 57 1.86 9.86 12.73
C VAL A 57 0.47 9.30 12.99
N GLY A 58 0.35 7.98 13.16
CA GLY A 58 -0.95 7.34 13.43
C GLY A 58 -1.01 5.82 13.34
N GLY A 59 -0.04 5.14 12.75
CA GLY A 59 0.05 3.68 12.79
C GLY A 59 1.27 3.25 13.58
N GLY A 60 1.11 2.94 14.86
CA GLY A 60 2.19 2.38 15.68
C GLY A 60 2.70 1.08 15.06
N TRP A 61 3.76 1.15 14.26
CA TRP A 61 4.60 0.00 14.01
C TRP A 61 5.50 -0.14 15.23
N CYS A 62 5.08 -0.98 16.16
CA CYS A 62 6.02 -1.57 17.10
C CYS A 62 7.11 -2.22 16.23
N MET A 63 8.30 -1.61 16.19
CA MET A 63 9.52 -2.29 15.78
C MET A 63 9.84 -3.36 16.84
N GLY A 64 8.98 -4.37 16.94
CA GLY A 64 9.35 -5.65 17.50
C GLY A 64 10.19 -6.30 16.42
N SER A 65 11.51 -6.26 16.61
CA SER A 65 12.54 -7.04 15.90
C SER A 65 11.97 -8.26 15.15
N MET A 66 11.54 -8.09 13.90
CA MET A 66 11.41 -9.21 12.96
C MET A 66 12.78 -9.36 12.33
N GLU A 67 13.61 -10.13 13.03
CA GLU A 67 14.70 -10.86 12.42
C GLU A 67 14.09 -11.68 11.27
N THR A 68 14.24 -11.21 10.03
CA THR A 68 13.92 -12.01 8.87
C THR A 68 15.03 -13.05 8.73
N ASN A 69 14.86 -14.20 9.39
CA ASN A 69 15.54 -15.41 8.96
C ASN A 69 15.03 -15.72 7.55
N LEU A 70 15.91 -15.43 6.59
CA LEU A 70 15.68 -15.66 5.17
C LEU A 70 16.06 -17.10 4.87
N ASP A 71 15.30 -18.04 5.41
CA ASP A 71 15.40 -19.44 5.04
C ASP A 71 14.02 -20.09 4.96
N GLU A 72 13.83 -20.77 3.82
CA GLU A 72 12.83 -21.80 3.53
C GLU A 72 11.45 -21.36 3.00
N GLU A 73 11.28 -21.69 1.71
CA GLU A 73 10.06 -21.69 0.93
C GLU A 73 8.90 -22.43 1.62
N VAL A 74 7.69 -21.87 1.56
CA VAL A 74 6.47 -22.66 1.80
C VAL A 74 5.36 -22.25 0.83
N GLU A 75 5.08 -23.18 -0.06
CA GLU A 75 4.01 -23.20 -1.03
C GLU A 75 2.63 -23.03 -0.37
N LEU A 76 1.87 -21.99 -0.76
CA LEU A 76 0.47 -21.85 -0.36
C LEU A 76 -0.42 -22.71 -1.28
N LEU A 77 -0.45 -24.01 -1.01
CA LEU A 77 -1.32 -24.98 -1.68
C LEU A 77 -2.36 -25.54 -0.68
N ASN A 78 -3.63 -25.32 -1.03
CA ASN A 78 -4.82 -26.11 -0.66
C ASN A 78 -4.89 -26.73 0.75
N SER A 79 -5.71 -26.14 1.62
CA SER A 79 -6.37 -26.88 2.71
C SER A 79 -7.86 -27.00 2.44
N LYS A 80 -8.22 -28.05 1.69
CA LYS A 80 -9.55 -28.64 1.65
C LYS A 80 -9.55 -29.81 2.63
N ASP A 81 -10.19 -29.65 3.80
CA ASP A 81 -11.21 -30.55 4.35
C ASP A 81 -11.47 -30.36 5.86
N ALA A 82 -12.73 -30.63 6.22
CA ALA A 82 -13.28 -31.04 7.53
C ALA A 82 -13.54 -30.00 8.65
N THR A 83 -14.78 -29.49 8.66
CA THR A 83 -15.74 -29.38 9.78
C THR A 83 -15.22 -29.15 11.21
N THR A 84 -15.49 -27.96 11.77
CA THR A 84 -16.24 -27.76 13.03
C THR A 84 -16.69 -26.28 13.09
N GLN A 85 -18.01 -26.08 13.15
CA GLN A 85 -18.69 -24.79 13.24
C GLN A 85 -18.62 -24.26 14.68
N VAL A 86 -18.45 -22.95 14.92
CA VAL A 86 -19.36 -22.05 15.69
C VAL A 86 -18.89 -20.58 15.55
N ALA A 87 -19.87 -19.69 15.28
CA ALA A 87 -19.88 -18.22 15.27
C ALA A 87 -19.70 -17.52 13.90
N PRO A 88 -20.62 -16.60 13.52
CA PRO A 88 -20.78 -16.15 12.15
C PRO A 88 -19.68 -15.14 11.81
N VAL A 89 -18.66 -15.60 11.10
CA VAL A 89 -17.89 -14.75 10.20
C VAL A 89 -18.93 -14.02 9.36
N ALA A 90 -18.95 -12.68 9.46
CA ALA A 90 -19.80 -11.83 8.64
C ALA A 90 -19.81 -12.41 7.23
N ALA A 91 -20.95 -12.97 6.82
CA ALA A 91 -21.06 -13.68 5.56
C ALA A 91 -20.47 -12.76 4.50
N PHE A 92 -19.42 -13.23 3.81
CA PHE A 92 -18.90 -12.56 2.64
C PHE A 92 -20.10 -12.38 1.71
N ARG A 93 -20.71 -11.19 1.75
CA ARG A 93 -21.85 -10.89 0.90
C ARG A 93 -21.26 -10.80 -0.48
N ASP A 94 -21.53 -11.83 -1.27
CA ASP A 94 -21.26 -11.84 -2.69
C ASP A 94 -21.76 -10.51 -3.28
N ILE A 95 -20.86 -9.83 -3.99
CA ILE A 95 -21.10 -8.51 -4.58
C ILE A 95 -22.23 -8.61 -5.62
N ALA A 96 -22.47 -9.81 -6.16
CA ALA A 96 -23.59 -10.11 -7.04
C ALA A 96 -24.98 -9.93 -6.40
N SER A 97 -25.07 -9.82 -5.06
CA SER A 97 -26.34 -9.60 -4.34
C SER A 97 -26.57 -8.14 -3.94
N ALA A 98 -25.71 -7.18 -4.33
CA ALA A 98 -25.95 -5.78 -4.06
C ALA A 98 -27.05 -5.22 -4.99
N PRO A 99 -28.02 -4.44 -4.49
CA PRO A 99 -29.06 -3.84 -5.33
C PRO A 99 -28.48 -2.74 -6.24
N PHE A 100 -29.11 -2.56 -7.41
CA PHE A 100 -28.87 -1.43 -8.33
C PHE A 100 -29.63 -0.18 -7.87
#